data_AF-A0A9D6FCK9-F1
#
_entry.id   AF-A0A9D6FCK9-F1
#
_cell.length_a   1.000
_cell.length_b   1.000
_cell.length_c   1.000
_cell.angle_alpha   90.00
_cell.angle_beta   90.00
_cell.angle_gamma   90.00
#
_symmetry.space_group_name_H-M   'P 1'
#
loop_
_entity.id
_entity.type
_entity.pdbx_description
1 polymer ?
#
loop_
_entity_poly.entity_id
_entity_poly.type
_entity_poly.pdbx_seq_one_letter_code
_entity_poly.pdbx_strand_id
1 'polypeptide(L)' 'MKRGNYIWVSLAVLLLDQLTKLAVVVRFSDDTAVSIIPGLFRLVRVENRGIAFGLFSDSPSSITSIILVLISVAAIG' A
#
# COMPACT_ATOMS: atom_id res chain seq x y z
N MET A 1 11.74 0.29 26.13
CA MET A 1 10.31 0.60 25.93
C MET A 1 9.52 -0.72 26.00
N LYS A 2 8.53 -0.84 26.90
CA LYS A 2 7.80 -2.10 27.13
C LYS A 2 6.91 -2.40 25.92
N ARG A 3 6.81 -3.67 25.52
CA ARG A 3 6.09 -4.16 24.31
C ARG A 3 4.69 -3.56 24.10
N GLY A 4 3.96 -3.23 25.18
CA GLY A 4 2.63 -2.62 25.12
C GLY A 4 2.56 -1.24 24.42
N ASN A 5 3.67 -0.50 24.35
CA ASN A 5 3.69 0.80 23.68
C ASN A 5 3.51 0.68 22.16
N TYR A 6 3.95 -0.43 21.56
CA TYR A 6 3.81 -0.64 20.12
C TYR A 6 2.37 -0.87 19.70
N ILE A 7 1.53 -1.46 20.55
CA ILE A 7 0.11 -1.68 20.24
C ILE A 7 -0.59 -0.34 20.05
N TRP A 8 -0.34 0.62 20.94
CA TRP A 8 -0.92 1.95 20.84
C TRP A 8 -0.42 2.72 19.63
N VAL A 9 0.87 2.62 19.31
CA VAL A 9 1.42 3.22 18.09
C VAL A 9 0.78 2.59 16.85
N SER A 10 0.71 1.27 16.76
CA SER A 10 0.09 0.57 15.63
C SER A 10 -1.39 0.94 15.48
N LEU A 11 -2.13 1.05 16.60
CA LEU A 11 -3.53 1.45 16.57
C LEU A 11 -3.68 2.89 16.06
N ALA A 12 -2.83 3.81 16.52
CA ALA A 12 -2.82 5.18 16.04
C ALA A 12 -2.50 5.25 14.54
N VAL A 13 -1.52 4.49 14.06
CA VAL A 13 -1.19 4.40 12.63
C VAL A 13 -2.38 3.87 11.82
N LEU A 14 -3.01 2.78 12.25
CA LEU A 14 -4.18 2.21 11.57
C LEU A 14 -5.36 3.20 11.52
N LEU A 15 -5.64 3.89 12.63
CA LEU A 15 -6.70 4.89 12.68
C LEU A 15 -6.41 6.05 11.71
N LEU A 16 -5.18 6.58 11.71
CA LEU A 16 -4.78 7.66 10.82
C LEU A 16 -4.83 7.23 9.34
N ASP A 17 -4.38 6.02 9.03
CA ASP A 17 -4.44 5.46 7.68
C ASP A 17 -5.89 5.33 7.18
N GLN A 18 -6.79 4.79 7.99
CA GLN A 18 -8.19 4.63 7.59
C GLN A 18 -8.92 5.97 7.48
N LEU A 19 -8.66 6.93 8.38
CA LEU A 19 -9.26 8.27 8.32
C LEU A 19 -8.79 9.04 7.08
N THR A 20 -7.51 8.97 6.74
CA THR A 20 -6.97 9.64 5.55
C THR A 20 -7.55 9.03 4.26
N LYS A 21 -7.66 7.70 4.17
CA LYS A 21 -8.33 7.03 3.05
C LYS A 21 -9.79 7.42 2.91
N LEU A 22 -10.54 7.45 4.01
CA LEU A 22 -11.93 7.89 4.02
C LEU A 22 -12.06 9.33 3.53
N ALA A 23 -11.18 10.22 3.99
CA ALA A 23 -11.16 11.62 3.56
C ALA A 23 -10.91 11.77 2.06
N VAL A 24 -10.06 10.91 1.47
CA VAL A 24 -9.80 10.85 0.03
C VAL A 24 -11.02 10.31 -0.72
N VAL A 25 -11.60 9.17 -0.31
CA VAL A 25 -12.77 8.57 -0.99
C VAL A 25 -13.96 9.53 -1.05
N VAL A 26 -14.21 10.30 0.01
CA VAL A 26 -15.32 11.25 0.06
C VAL A 26 -15.07 12.50 -0.80
N ARG A 27 -13.81 12.90 -1.02
CA ARG A 27 -13.47 14.17 -1.68
C ARG A 27 -12.94 14.03 -3.11
N PHE A 28 -12.37 12.88 -3.47
CA PHE A 28 -11.70 12.63 -4.74
C PHE A 28 -12.59 11.70 -5.56
N SER A 29 -12.99 12.11 -6.77
CA SER A 29 -13.50 11.20 -7.81
C SER A 29 -12.37 10.26 -8.28
N ASP A 30 -12.73 9.19 -8.98
CA ASP A 30 -11.83 8.04 -9.25
C ASP A 30 -10.50 8.41 -9.94
N ASP A 31 -10.46 9.48 -10.74
CA ASP A 31 -9.25 9.94 -11.46
C ASP A 31 -8.69 11.28 -10.93
N THR A 32 -8.99 11.63 -9.68
CA THR A 32 -8.58 12.92 -9.13
C THR A 32 -7.10 12.95 -8.76
N ALA A 33 -6.40 13.96 -9.26
CA ALA A 33 -4.99 14.21 -9.02
C ALA A 33 -4.76 15.67 -8.60
N VAL A 34 -4.28 15.87 -7.37
CA VAL A 34 -4.00 17.20 -6.79
C VAL A 34 -2.50 17.36 -6.56
N SER A 35 -1.88 18.35 -7.19
CA SER A 35 -0.48 18.70 -6.93
C SER A 35 -0.39 19.51 -5.64
N ILE A 36 0.32 18.99 -4.64
CA ILE A 36 0.54 19.69 -3.37
C ILE A 36 1.83 20.50 -3.44
N ILE A 37 2.89 19.92 -4.00
CA ILE A 37 4.13 20.62 -4.33
C ILE A 37 4.33 20.49 -5.84
N PRO A 38 4.18 21.59 -6.62
CA PRO A 38 4.33 21.55 -8.07
C PRO A 38 5.66 20.93 -8.48
N GLY A 39 5.61 19.94 -9.37
CA GLY A 39 6.80 19.24 -9.89
C GLY A 39 7.41 18.18 -8.95
N LEU A 40 6.93 18.03 -7.71
CA LEU A 40 7.50 17.10 -6.73
C LEU A 40 6.48 16.16 -6.11
N PHE A 41 5.37 16.68 -5.58
CA PHE A 41 4.43 15.90 -4.78
C PHE A 41 2.98 16.08 -5.25
N ARG A 42 2.35 14.95 -5.60
CA ARG A 42 0.98 14.88 -6.08
C ARG A 42 0.22 13.80 -5.31
N LEU A 43 -0.93 14.17 -4.78
CA LEU A 43 -1.91 13.23 -4.23
C LEU A 43 -2.83 12.76 -5.34
N VAL A 44 -2.82 11.46 -5.60
CA VAL A 44 -3.67 10.83 -6.62
C VAL A 44 -4.48 9.73 -5.94
N ARG A 45 -5.78 9.70 -6.20
CA ARG A 45 -6.62 8.57 -5.76
C ARG A 45 -6.41 7.42 -6.76
N VAL A 46 -5.99 6.27 -6.26
CA VAL A 46 -5.84 5.03 -7.05
C VAL A 46 -6.35 3.87 -6.21
N GLU A 47 -7.15 3.00 -6.83
CA GLU A 47 -7.59 1.75 -6.21
C GLU A 47 -6.67 0.61 -6.61
N ASN A 48 -5.75 0.25 -5.70
CA ASN A 48 -4.88 -0.89 -5.92
C ASN A 48 -5.62 -2.19 -5.55
N ARG A 49 -6.18 -2.89 -6.54
CA ARG A 49 -6.76 -4.24 -6.37
C ARG A 49 -5.72 -5.34 -6.14
N GLY A 50 -4.46 -4.97 -5.98
CA GLY A 50 -3.34 -5.89 -5.83
C GLY A 50 -2.62 -6.17 -7.14
N ILE A 51 -2.51 -5.21 -8.08
CA ILE A 51 -1.85 -5.42 -9.40
C ILE A 51 -0.40 -5.91 -9.25
N ALA A 52 0.31 -5.46 -8.22
CA ALA A 52 1.66 -5.93 -7.89
C ALA A 52 1.72 -7.46 -7.65
N PHE A 53 0.60 -8.07 -7.25
CA PHE A 53 0.42 -9.53 -7.15
C PHE A 53 -0.49 -10.09 -8.27
N GLY A 54 -1.26 -9.23 -8.94
CA GLY A 54 -2.20 -9.52 -10.02
C GLY A 54 -1.55 -9.74 -11.38
N LEU A 55 -0.28 -9.36 -11.56
CA LEU A 55 0.57 -9.91 -12.64
C LEU A 55 0.60 -11.45 -12.63
N PHE A 56 0.14 -12.08 -11.54
CA PHE A 56 0.03 -13.53 -11.42
C PHE A 56 -1.30 -14.01 -10.80
N SER A 57 -2.37 -13.21 -10.80
CA SER A 57 -3.64 -13.61 -10.16
C SER A 57 -4.35 -14.76 -10.88
N ASP A 58 -4.11 -14.94 -12.19
CA ASP A 58 -4.67 -16.04 -13.01
C ASP A 58 -3.69 -17.21 -13.22
N SER A 59 -2.50 -17.17 -12.60
CA SER A 59 -1.47 -18.22 -12.75
C SER A 59 -1.51 -19.18 -11.56
N PRO A 60 -1.28 -20.51 -11.75
CA PRO A 60 -1.26 -21.47 -10.65
C PRO A 60 -0.32 -20.98 -9.55
N SER A 61 -0.87 -20.84 -8.33
CA SER A 61 -0.31 -20.17 -7.15
C SER A 61 1.12 -20.54 -6.76
N SER A 62 1.65 -21.64 -7.27
CA SER A 62 3.02 -22.10 -7.01
C SER A 62 4.11 -21.28 -7.72
N ILE A 63 3.91 -20.85 -8.97
CA ILE A 63 4.98 -20.19 -9.76
C ILE A 63 5.27 -18.77 -9.23
N THR A 64 4.20 -18.01 -8.94
CA THR A 64 4.27 -16.69 -8.33
C THR A 64 5.03 -16.71 -7.01
N SER A 65 4.67 -17.68 -6.15
CA SER A 65 5.26 -17.82 -4.83
C SER A 65 6.76 -18.13 -4.92
N ILE A 66 7.16 -18.99 -5.85
CA ILE A 66 8.58 -19.32 -6.09
C ILE A 66 9.35 -18.08 -6.56
N ILE A 67 8.82 -17.30 -7.51
CA ILE A 67 9.49 -16.08 -8.01
C ILE A 67 9.65 -15.06 -6.88
N LEU A 68 8.61 -14.83 -6.08
CA LEU A 68 8.67 -13.88 -4.96
C LEU A 68 9.69 -14.31 -3.89
N VAL A 69 9.78 -15.61 -3.59
CA VAL A 69 10.78 -16.16 -2.67
C VAL A 69 12.19 -15.95 -3.22
N LEU A 70 12.43 -16.27 -4.50
CA LEU A 70 13.74 -16.10 -5.13
C LEU A 70 14.19 -14.63 -5.15
N ILE A 71 13.28 -13.70 -5.47
CA ILE A 71 13.56 -12.26 -5.42
C ILE A 71 13.90 -11.83 -3.98
N SER A 72 13.16 -12.32 -2.99
CA SER A 72 13.40 -11.98 -1.59
C SER A 72 14.76 -12.49 -1.11
N VAL A 73 15.13 -13.72 -1.48
CA VAL A 73 16.46 -14.27 -1.18
C VAL A 73 17.55 -13.46 -1.85
N ALA A 74 17.40 -13.10 -3.13
CA ALA A 74 18.36 -12.27 -3.84
C ALA A 74 18.51 -10.86 -3.26
N ALA A 75 17.43 -10.28 -2.72
CA ALA A 75 17.45 -8.96 -2.10
C ALA A 75 18.10 -8.95 -0.71
N ILE A 76 18.15 -10.09 -0.03
CA ILE A 76 18.79 -10.26 1.28
C ILE A 76 20.28 -10.67 1.12
N GLY A 77 20.64 -11.25 -0.02
CA GLY A 77 22.00 -11.66 -0.37
C GLY A 77 22.94 -10.52 -0.77
#